data_AF-A0A2V2CZI9-F1
#
_entry.id   AF-A0A2V2CZI9-F1
#
_cell.length_a   1.000
_cell.length_b   1.000
_cell.length_c   1.000
_cell.angle_alpha   90.00
_cell.angle_beta   90.00
_cell.angle_gamma   90.00
#
_symmetry.space_group_name_H-M   'P 1'
#
loop_
_entity.id
_entity.type
_entity.pdbx_description
1 polymer ?
#
loop_
_entity_poly.entity_id
_entity_poly.type
_entity_poly.pdbx_seq_one_letter_code
_entity_poly.pdbx_strand_id
1 'polypeptide(L)'
;MAESVEYYISKGFDKKMAEYFAAGRKTITAVVPNDDFTLTISFDNGEKRLYNVAPLLKPGTVFETFADINNFRRVYIDDQHCIAWDINPDIDSNVIWNNKVDLCPDSCYVNSVPLQGVL
;
A
#
# COMPACT_ATOMS: atom_id res chain seq x y z
N MET A 1 0.16 13.79 19.50
CA MET A 1 -0.09 12.46 20.12
C MET A 1 -1.26 11.85 19.38
N ALA A 2 -1.28 10.52 19.21
CA ALA A 2 -2.45 9.85 18.65
C ALA A 2 -3.63 9.97 19.63
N GLU A 3 -4.83 10.20 19.10
CA GLU A 3 -6.06 10.22 19.90
C GLU A 3 -6.54 8.79 20.20
N SER A 4 -7.53 8.63 21.07
CA SER A 4 -8.05 7.29 21.41
C SER A 4 -8.85 6.66 20.25
N VAL A 5 -9.07 5.34 20.32
CA VAL A 5 -9.91 4.62 19.36
C VAL A 5 -11.34 5.20 19.35
N GLU A 6 -11.89 5.51 20.52
CA GLU A 6 -13.23 6.10 20.68
C GLU A 6 -13.31 7.48 20.02
N TYR A 7 -12.25 8.27 20.09
CA TYR A 7 -12.17 9.55 19.38
C TYR A 7 -12.35 9.33 17.87
N TYR A 8 -11.58 8.44 17.26
CA TYR A 8 -11.67 8.21 15.81
C TYR A 8 -13.02 7.60 15.40
N ILE A 9 -13.57 6.66 16.18
CA ILE A 9 -14.92 6.15 15.96
C ILE A 9 -15.95 7.29 16.00
N SER A 10 -15.84 8.23 16.97
CA SER A 10 -16.74 9.40 17.04
C SER A 10 -16.64 10.33 15.82
N LYS A 11 -15.54 10.26 15.07
CA LYS A 11 -15.32 11.01 13.81
C LYS A 11 -15.77 10.25 12.57
N GLY A 12 -16.33 9.04 12.72
CA GLY A 12 -16.88 8.24 11.63
C GLY A 12 -15.90 7.25 10.99
N PHE A 13 -14.72 7.03 11.59
CA PHE A 13 -13.82 5.99 11.13
C PHE A 13 -14.37 4.60 11.49
N ASP A 14 -14.17 3.62 10.61
CA ASP A 14 -14.40 2.23 10.99
C ASP A 14 -13.42 1.78 12.07
N LYS A 15 -13.76 0.68 12.76
CA LYS A 15 -12.97 0.18 13.89
C LYS A 15 -11.50 -0.09 13.54
N LYS A 16 -11.20 -0.66 12.37
CA LYS A 16 -9.83 -1.02 12.00
C LYS A 16 -8.99 0.23 11.75
N MET A 17 -9.56 1.22 11.04
CA MET A 17 -8.89 2.50 10.84
C MET A 17 -8.73 3.28 12.14
N ALA A 18 -9.73 3.25 13.03
CA ALA A 18 -9.63 3.87 14.34
C ALA A 18 -8.52 3.26 15.20
N GLU A 19 -8.40 1.93 15.23
CA GLU A 19 -7.32 1.20 15.91
C GLU A 19 -5.95 1.57 15.31
N TYR A 20 -5.85 1.65 13.99
CA TYR A 20 -4.61 2.05 13.30
C TYR A 20 -4.15 3.46 13.68
N PHE A 21 -5.03 4.46 13.56
CA PHE A 21 -4.65 5.84 13.87
C PHE A 21 -4.35 6.04 15.36
N ALA A 22 -5.09 5.38 16.25
CA ALA A 22 -4.80 5.39 17.69
C ALA A 22 -3.44 4.74 18.03
N ALA A 23 -3.02 3.72 17.28
CA ALA A 23 -1.71 3.09 17.40
C ALA A 23 -0.57 3.86 16.69
N GLY A 24 -0.88 5.02 16.09
CA GLY A 24 0.03 5.82 15.29
C GLY A 24 0.20 5.30 13.86
N ARG A 25 0.42 6.22 12.92
CA ARG A 25 0.68 5.86 11.50
C ARG A 25 1.97 5.05 11.37
N LYS A 26 2.03 4.26 10.31
CA LYS A 26 3.18 3.40 9.98
C LYS A 26 3.74 3.81 8.63
N THR A 27 5.04 4.00 8.57
CA THR A 27 5.73 4.37 7.33
C THR A 27 6.20 3.11 6.61
N ILE A 28 5.94 3.03 5.30
CA ILE A 28 6.45 1.94 4.47
C ILE A 28 7.94 2.15 4.22
N THR A 29 8.73 1.13 4.48
CA THR A 29 10.20 1.17 4.38
C THR A 29 10.75 0.24 3.30
N ALA A 30 10.02 -0.82 2.95
CA ALA A 30 10.37 -1.70 1.84
C ALA A 30 9.12 -2.36 1.25
N VAL A 31 9.17 -2.69 -0.05
CA VAL A 31 8.13 -3.45 -0.76
C VAL A 31 8.81 -4.50 -1.63
N VAL A 32 8.27 -5.72 -1.62
CA VAL A 32 8.69 -6.81 -2.51
C VAL A 32 7.46 -7.37 -3.21
N PRO A 33 7.40 -7.36 -4.55
CA PRO A 33 6.31 -7.99 -5.29
C PRO A 33 6.48 -9.51 -5.28
N ASN A 34 5.37 -10.22 -5.11
CA ASN A 34 5.30 -11.68 -5.22
C ASN A 34 4.60 -12.09 -6.54
N ASP A 35 4.82 -13.33 -6.96
CA ASP A 35 4.34 -13.85 -8.25
C ASP A 35 2.82 -14.13 -8.31
N ASP A 36 2.12 -13.94 -7.19
CA ASP A 36 0.67 -14.12 -7.04
C ASP A 36 -0.09 -12.78 -6.90
N PHE A 37 0.53 -11.67 -7.33
CA PHE A 37 0.01 -10.30 -7.19
C PHE A 37 -0.21 -9.85 -5.74
N THR A 38 0.49 -10.46 -4.80
CA THR A 38 0.63 -9.93 -3.45
C THR A 38 1.91 -9.10 -3.31
N LEU A 39 1.92 -8.20 -2.33
CA LEU A 39 3.09 -7.44 -1.92
C LEU A 39 3.47 -7.81 -0.50
N THR A 40 4.76 -8.08 -0.29
CA THR A 40 5.35 -8.13 1.03
C THR A 40 5.84 -6.72 1.40
N ILE A 41 5.16 -6.08 2.34
CA ILE A 41 5.41 -4.70 2.76
C ILE A 41 6.09 -4.70 4.12
N SER A 42 7.21 -3.98 4.26
CA SER A 42 7.87 -3.73 5.55
C SER A 42 7.55 -2.33 6.04
N PHE A 43 7.32 -2.20 7.35
CA PHE A 43 7.00 -0.95 8.01
C PHE A 43 8.10 -0.52 8.99
N ASP A 44 8.12 0.76 9.33
CA ASP A 44 9.07 1.40 10.25
C ASP A 44 9.06 0.83 11.68
N ASN A 45 7.95 0.22 12.09
CA ASN A 45 7.84 -0.49 13.37
C ASN A 45 8.38 -1.94 13.34
N GLY A 46 8.98 -2.37 12.22
CA GLY A 46 9.54 -3.71 12.05
C GLY A 46 8.53 -4.77 11.60
N GLU A 47 7.25 -4.44 11.46
CA GLU A 47 6.27 -5.37 10.92
C GLU A 47 6.51 -5.65 9.43
N LYS A 48 6.28 -6.91 9.04
CA LYS A 48 6.11 -7.31 7.65
C LYS A 48 4.68 -7.78 7.44
N ARG A 49 4.04 -7.31 6.38
CA ARG A 49 2.64 -7.60 6.10
C ARG A 49 2.44 -7.95 4.63
N LEU A 50 1.51 -8.85 4.36
CA LEU A 50 1.14 -9.29 3.02
C LEU A 50 -0.12 -8.55 2.56
N TYR A 51 -0.03 -7.81 1.47
CA TYR A 51 -1.15 -7.09 0.87
C TYR A 51 -1.54 -7.73 -0.46
N ASN A 52 -2.81 -8.06 -0.65
CA ASN A 52 -3.30 -8.66 -1.89
C ASN A 52 -3.79 -7.57 -2.86
N VAL A 53 -3.09 -7.37 -3.97
CA VAL A 53 -3.41 -6.36 -4.98
C VAL A 53 -4.41 -6.89 -6.02
N ALA A 54 -4.52 -8.22 -6.18
CA ALA A 54 -5.35 -8.84 -7.22
C ALA A 54 -6.80 -8.30 -7.31
N PRO A 55 -7.50 -7.94 -6.21
CA PRO A 55 -8.85 -7.36 -6.30
C PRO A 55 -8.93 -6.02 -7.03
N LEU A 56 -7.81 -5.29 -7.17
CA LEU A 56 -7.70 -4.00 -7.84
C LEU A 56 -7.41 -4.13 -9.35
N LEU A 57 -6.78 -5.24 -9.76
CA LEU A 57 -6.31 -5.53 -11.12
C LEU A 57 -7.47 -5.91 -12.06
N LYS A 58 -8.43 -5.01 -12.23
CA LYS A 58 -9.65 -5.23 -13.02
C LYS A 58 -9.65 -4.35 -14.28
N PRO A 59 -10.27 -4.81 -15.38
CA PRO A 59 -10.46 -3.97 -16.56
C PRO A 59 -11.21 -2.67 -16.22
N GLY A 60 -10.77 -1.56 -16.81
CA GLY A 60 -11.34 -0.23 -16.62
C GLY A 60 -10.92 0.46 -15.32
N THR A 61 -10.01 -0.12 -14.51
CA THR A 61 -9.43 0.56 -13.35
C THR A 61 -8.06 1.15 -13.68
N VAL A 62 -7.60 2.09 -12.86
CA VAL A 62 -6.24 2.63 -12.97
C VAL A 62 -5.15 1.56 -12.78
N PHE A 63 -5.50 0.40 -12.23
CA PHE A 63 -4.57 -0.71 -12.00
C PHE A 63 -4.55 -1.77 -13.11
N GLU A 64 -5.38 -1.63 -14.15
CA GLU A 64 -5.55 -2.63 -15.21
C GLU A 64 -4.21 -3.08 -15.83
N THR A 65 -3.32 -2.14 -16.13
CA THR A 65 -2.00 -2.44 -16.75
C THR A 65 -1.10 -3.33 -15.90
N PHE A 66 -1.31 -3.34 -14.58
CA PHE A 66 -0.52 -4.15 -13.63
C PHE A 66 -1.09 -5.57 -13.46
N ALA A 67 -2.12 -5.95 -14.23
CA ALA A 67 -2.49 -7.36 -14.41
C ALA A 67 -1.43 -8.15 -15.21
N ASP A 68 -0.53 -7.46 -15.93
CA ASP A 68 0.71 -8.06 -16.42
C ASP A 68 1.75 -8.12 -15.28
N ILE A 69 2.22 -9.33 -14.96
CA ILE A 69 3.16 -9.55 -13.86
C ILE A 69 4.49 -8.78 -14.03
N ASN A 70 4.92 -8.51 -15.26
CA ASN A 70 6.15 -7.74 -15.51
C ASN A 70 5.94 -6.27 -15.15
N ASN A 71 4.76 -5.71 -15.42
CA ASN A 71 4.42 -4.35 -14.99
C ASN A 71 4.25 -4.31 -13.46
N PHE A 72 3.58 -5.31 -12.88
CA PHE A 72 3.40 -5.42 -11.42
C PHE A 72 4.73 -5.47 -10.66
N ARG A 73 5.72 -6.19 -11.18
CA ARG A 73 7.04 -6.33 -10.53
C ARG A 73 7.85 -5.02 -10.50
N ARG A 74 7.47 -4.00 -11.27
CA ARG A 74 8.12 -2.67 -11.24
C ARG A 74 7.67 -1.78 -10.08
N VAL A 75 6.99 -2.35 -9.08
CA VAL A 75 6.56 -1.62 -7.89
C VAL A 75 7.75 -0.93 -7.20
N TYR A 76 7.52 0.29 -6.71
CA TYR A 76 8.50 1.04 -5.94
C TYR A 76 7.84 1.78 -4.78
N ILE A 77 8.67 2.34 -3.89
CA ILE A 77 8.23 3.29 -2.86
C ILE A 77 8.62 4.68 -3.32
N ASP A 78 7.66 5.59 -3.35
CA ASP A 78 7.94 6.97 -3.72
C ASP A 78 8.48 7.83 -2.56
N ASP A 79 8.73 9.10 -2.83
CA ASP A 79 9.21 10.09 -1.87
C ASP A 79 8.24 10.37 -0.71
N GLN A 80 6.96 9.99 -0.86
CA GLN A 80 5.91 10.13 0.15
C GLN A 80 5.65 8.82 0.92
N HIS A 81 6.48 7.79 0.72
CA HIS A 81 6.32 6.46 1.29
C HIS A 81 5.04 5.73 0.85
N CYS A 82 4.49 6.08 -0.31
CA CYS A 82 3.42 5.33 -0.96
C CYS A 82 4.01 4.19 -1.80
N ILE A 83 3.26 3.11 -1.94
CA ILE A 83 3.58 2.06 -2.92
C ILE A 83 3.07 2.53 -4.27
N ALA A 84 3.94 2.60 -5.26
CA ALA A 84 3.62 3.16 -6.55
C ALA A 84 4.11 2.31 -7.72
N TRP A 85 3.51 2.57 -8.88
CA TRP A 85 3.94 2.07 -10.17
C TRP A 85 3.83 3.18 -11.21
N ASP A 86 4.65 3.06 -12.25
CA ASP A 86 4.50 3.82 -13.48
C ASP A 86 3.78 2.96 -14.52
N ILE A 87 2.75 3.53 -15.14
CA ILE A 87 1.99 2.91 -16.24
C ILE A 87 2.94 2.62 -17.40
N ASN A 88 3.69 3.64 -17.82
CA ASN A 88 4.79 3.53 -18.78
C ASN A 88 6.11 3.87 -18.07
N PRO A 89 7.08 2.94 -17.98
CA PRO A 89 8.35 3.17 -17.30
C PRO A 89 9.28 4.14 -18.04
N ASP A 90 9.00 4.45 -19.31
CA ASP A 90 9.78 5.37 -20.12
C ASP A 90 9.31 6.84 -19.96
N ILE A 91 8.28 7.08 -19.15
CA ILE A 91 7.72 8.42 -18.89
C ILE A 91 8.05 8.84 -17.46
N ASP A 92 8.61 10.04 -17.30
CA ASP A 92 8.84 10.62 -15.98
C ASP A 92 7.53 11.06 -15.32
N SER A 93 7.11 10.29 -14.31
CA SER A 93 5.92 10.53 -13.51
C SER A 93 5.95 11.83 -12.68
N ASN A 94 7.12 12.45 -12.48
CA ASN A 94 7.22 13.77 -11.86
C ASN A 94 6.79 14.90 -12.81
N VAL A 95 6.82 14.64 -14.12
CA VAL A 95 6.39 15.57 -15.16
C VAL A 95 4.98 15.26 -15.61
N ILE A 96 4.66 13.97 -15.79
CA ILE A 96 3.38 13.48 -16.29
C ILE A 96 2.67 12.72 -15.17
N TRP A 97 1.93 13.46 -14.33
CA TRP A 97 1.35 12.93 -13.09
C TRP A 97 0.40 11.73 -13.31
N ASN A 98 -0.33 11.69 -14.43
CA ASN A 98 -1.28 10.62 -14.73
C ASN A 98 -0.59 9.31 -15.18
N ASN A 99 0.74 9.29 -15.28
CA ASN A 99 1.52 8.08 -15.49
C ASN A 99 1.73 7.29 -14.18
N LYS A 100 1.56 7.92 -13.01
CA LYS A 100 1.77 7.30 -11.71
C LYS A 100 0.47 6.78 -11.14
N VAL A 101 0.51 5.57 -10.58
CA VAL A 101 -0.59 4.98 -9.82
C VAL A 101 -0.03 4.54 -8.48
N ASP A 102 -0.65 4.99 -7.39
CA ASP A 102 -0.19 4.72 -6.03
C ASP A 102 -1.27 4.11 -5.14
N LEU A 103 -0.82 3.49 -4.05
CA LEU A 103 -1.64 3.00 -2.96
C LEU A 103 -1.36 3.80 -1.71
N CYS A 104 -2.43 4.26 -1.06
CA CYS A 104 -2.35 4.93 0.23
C CYS A 104 -1.68 4.01 1.28
N PRO A 105 -0.63 4.48 2.00
CA PRO A 105 0.11 3.66 2.95
C PRO A 105 -0.74 3.21 4.13
N ASP A 106 -1.66 4.06 4.60
CA ASP A 106 -2.58 3.73 5.69
C ASP A 106 -3.51 2.57 5.29
N SER A 107 -4.04 2.59 4.07
CA SER A 107 -4.84 1.51 3.49
C SER A 107 -4.03 0.23 3.29
N CYS A 108 -2.76 0.34 2.90
CA CYS A 108 -1.87 -0.82 2.76
C CYS A 108 -1.68 -1.53 4.11
N TYR A 109 -1.47 -0.77 5.19
CA TYR A 109 -1.33 -1.36 6.52
C TYR A 109 -2.62 -2.02 7.00
N VAL A 110 -3.75 -1.31 6.93
CA VAL A 110 -5.03 -1.78 7.50
C VAL A 110 -5.61 -2.97 6.74
N ASN A 111 -5.40 -3.04 5.42
CA ASN A 111 -5.95 -4.10 4.58
C ASN A 111 -4.96 -5.25 4.32
N SER A 112 -3.73 -5.15 4.78
CA SER A 112 -2.76 -6.27 4.74
C SER A 112 -2.89 -7.17 5.97
N VAL A 113 -2.38 -8.38 5.86
CA VAL A 113 -2.30 -9.34 6.96
C VAL A 113 -0.86 -9.42 7.49
N PRO A 114 -0.63 -9.47 8.82
CA PRO A 114 0.71 -9.69 9.35
C PRO A 114 1.30 -10.99 8.79
N LEU A 115 2.53 -10.94 8.28
CA LEU A 115 3.30 -12.15 8.07
C LEU A 115 3.77 -12.61 9.44
N GLN A 116 3.18 -13.69 9.97
CA GLN A 116 3.71 -14.29 11.19
C GLN A 116 5.16 -14.72 10.89
N GLY A 117 6.09 -14.19 11.67
CA GLY A 117 7.47 -14.65 11.63
C GLY A 117 7.48 -16.14 11.98
N VAL A 118 7.84 -16.98 11.02
CA VAL A 118 8.62 -18.16 11.37
C VAL A 118 9.95 -17.58 11.84
N LEU A 119 10.10 -17.45 13.17
CA LEU A 119 11.41 -17.38 13.79
C LEU A 119 12.11 -18.72 13.59
#